data_AF-A0A2T6VS35-F1
#
_entry.id   AF-A0A2T6VS35-F1
#
_cell.length_a   1.000
_cell.length_b   1.000
_cell.length_c   1.000
_cell.angle_alpha   90.00
_cell.angle_beta   90.00
_cell.angle_gamma   90.00
#
_symmetry.space_group_name_H-M   'P 1'
#
loop_
_entity.id
_entity.type
_entity.pdbx_description
1 polymer ?
#
loop_
_entity_poly.entity_id
_entity_poly.type
_entity_poly.pdbx_seq_one_letter_code
_entity_poly.pdbx_strand_id
1 'polypeptide(L)'
;MEKNKTLTTEKDNLNTDLSNAKSQVIQANQEKDKLEQKYAPYKKLEKLYEVFLEVRGCLNFGFVATTHSAMDLIAYVLSDSKYYLESLYNKASQELSDKKSDKGEKLAELFDLLFEYIKDKKFERLKEPSAYDYTCKSLYPEQNTSQKMQRVVLIGYTYDKKTLPSIVDMGS
;
A
#
# COMPACT_ATOMS: atom_id res chain seq x y z
N MET A 1 9.26 -28.37 60.51
CA MET A 1 9.35 -26.90 60.34
C MET A 1 10.21 -26.49 59.14
N GLU A 2 11.36 -27.12 58.87
CA GLU A 2 12.22 -26.78 57.72
C GLU A 2 11.53 -26.85 56.35
N LYS A 3 10.78 -27.92 56.09
CA LYS A 3 10.10 -28.11 54.79
C LYS A 3 9.15 -26.97 54.43
N ASN A 4 8.46 -26.37 55.42
CA ASN A 4 7.60 -25.22 55.19
C ASN A 4 8.42 -23.95 54.88
N LYS A 5 9.57 -23.73 55.52
CA LYS A 5 10.45 -22.60 55.20
C LYS A 5 10.98 -22.69 53.77
N THR A 6 11.45 -23.87 53.34
CA THR A 6 11.94 -24.09 51.98
C THR A 6 10.85 -23.80 50.94
N LEU A 7 9.63 -24.30 51.16
CA LEU A 7 8.48 -24.05 50.27
C LEU A 7 8.10 -22.56 50.19
N THR A 8 8.18 -21.82 51.30
CA THR A 8 7.90 -20.37 51.29
C THR A 8 8.97 -19.63 50.49
N THR A 9 10.25 -19.94 50.69
CA THR A 9 11.36 -19.32 49.93
C THR A 9 11.27 -19.65 48.44
N GLU A 10 10.93 -20.88 48.08
CA GLU A 10 10.77 -21.30 46.69
C GLU A 10 9.60 -20.56 46.02
N LYS A 11 8.49 -20.37 46.74
CA LYS A 11 7.35 -19.57 46.28
C LYS A 11 7.71 -18.10 46.04
N ASP A 12 8.48 -17.49 46.93
CA ASP A 12 8.90 -16.08 46.80
C ASP A 12 9.86 -15.89 45.62
N ASN A 13 10.76 -16.85 45.40
CA ASN A 13 11.65 -16.87 44.24
C ASN A 13 10.85 -17.01 42.94
N LEU A 14 9.91 -17.96 42.86
CA LEU A 14 9.05 -18.13 41.69
C LEU A 14 8.20 -16.89 41.39
N ASN A 15 7.71 -16.21 42.42
CA ASN A 15 6.95 -14.97 42.24
C ASN A 15 7.84 -13.83 41.71
N THR A 16 9.08 -13.77 42.17
CA THR A 16 10.10 -12.82 41.68
C THR A 16 10.46 -13.11 40.22
N ASP A 17 10.72 -14.36 39.88
CA ASP A 17 11.03 -14.79 38.51
C ASP A 17 9.87 -14.49 37.56
N LEU A 18 8.63 -14.77 37.98
CA LEU A 18 7.44 -14.45 37.20
C LEU A 18 7.28 -12.94 36.98
N SER A 19 7.54 -12.13 38.00
CA SER A 19 7.51 -10.66 37.87
C SER A 19 8.59 -10.16 36.92
N ASN A 20 9.80 -10.72 36.99
CA ASN A 20 10.91 -10.38 36.10
C ASN A 20 10.60 -10.77 34.65
N ALA A 21 10.05 -11.97 34.42
CA ALA A 21 9.64 -12.42 33.10
C ALA A 21 8.55 -11.53 32.50
N LYS A 22 7.55 -11.12 33.29
CA LYS A 22 6.51 -10.17 32.84
C LYS A 22 7.10 -8.82 32.41
N SER A 23 8.01 -8.27 33.21
CA SER A 23 8.69 -7.00 32.87
C SER A 23 9.51 -7.12 31.58
N GLN A 24 10.24 -8.23 31.38
CA GLN A 24 10.99 -8.48 30.15
C GLN A 24 10.08 -8.58 28.92
N VAL A 25 8.94 -9.27 29.03
CA VAL A 25 7.96 -9.37 27.93
C VAL A 25 7.38 -8.00 27.57
N ILE A 26 7.06 -7.17 28.57
CA ILE A 26 6.56 -5.81 28.34
C ILE A 26 7.61 -4.97 27.62
N GLN A 27 8.87 -5.03 28.04
CA GLN A 27 9.96 -4.31 27.39
C GLN A 27 10.17 -4.78 25.95
N ALA A 28 10.19 -6.09 25.70
CA ALA A 28 10.35 -6.66 24.37
C ALA A 28 9.23 -6.22 23.42
N ASN A 29 7.97 -6.18 23.89
CA ASN A 29 6.85 -5.67 23.10
C ASN A 29 7.02 -4.18 22.75
N GLN A 30 7.44 -3.35 23.70
CA GLN A 30 7.71 -1.93 23.44
C GLN A 30 8.84 -1.71 22.43
N GLU A 31 9.90 -2.52 22.49
CA GLU A 31 11.00 -2.47 21.52
C GLU A 31 10.56 -2.93 20.13
N LYS A 32 9.73 -3.99 20.07
CA LYS A 32 9.12 -4.45 18.81
C LYS A 32 8.27 -3.36 18.17
N ASP A 33 7.39 -2.71 18.92
CA ASP A 33 6.50 -1.65 18.40
C ASP A 33 7.33 -0.47 17.84
N LYS A 34 8.40 -0.06 18.55
CA LYS A 34 9.32 0.98 18.08
C LYS A 34 10.03 0.58 16.78
N LEU A 35 10.42 -0.69 16.66
CA LEU A 35 11.10 -1.19 15.48
C LEU A 35 10.16 -1.28 14.28
N GLU A 36 8.93 -1.76 14.48
CA GLU A 36 7.88 -1.78 13.44
C GLU A 36 7.60 -0.37 12.92
N GLN A 37 7.48 0.62 13.81
CA GLN A 37 7.29 2.02 13.42
C GLN A 37 8.48 2.56 12.63
N LYS A 38 9.72 2.23 13.04
CA LYS A 38 10.94 2.64 12.32
C LYS A 38 11.06 1.99 10.94
N TYR A 39 10.60 0.76 10.79
CA TYR A 39 10.71 0.00 9.54
C TYR A 39 9.54 0.24 8.56
N ALA A 40 8.39 0.72 9.05
CA ALA A 40 7.20 0.95 8.23
C ALA A 40 7.45 1.74 6.93
N PRO A 41 8.26 2.82 6.89
CA PRO A 41 8.55 3.53 5.65
C PRO A 41 9.34 2.68 4.64
N TYR A 42 10.27 1.84 5.10
CA TYR A 42 11.07 0.98 4.23
C TYR A 42 10.23 -0.13 3.60
N LYS A 43 9.32 -0.72 4.37
CA LYS A 43 8.37 -1.72 3.87
C LYS A 43 7.50 -1.17 2.73
N LYS A 44 7.12 0.12 2.79
CA LYS A 44 6.40 0.78 1.69
C LYS A 44 7.24 0.94 0.43
N LEU A 45 8.51 1.35 0.59
CA LEU A 45 9.45 1.49 -0.54
C LEU A 45 9.75 0.14 -1.20
N GLU A 46 9.93 -0.90 -0.39
CA GLU A 46 10.11 -2.28 -0.85
C GLU A 46 8.90 -2.71 -1.69
N LYS A 47 7.69 -2.56 -1.14
CA LYS A 47 6.45 -2.86 -1.84
C LYS A 47 6.30 -2.08 -3.16
N LEU A 48 6.62 -0.78 -3.15
CA LEU A 48 6.59 0.06 -4.35
C LEU A 48 7.48 -0.53 -5.46
N TYR A 49 8.70 -0.94 -5.10
CA TYR A 49 9.63 -1.48 -6.08
C TYR A 49 9.26 -2.89 -6.55
N GLU A 50 8.75 -3.74 -5.66
CA GLU A 50 8.22 -5.07 -6.02
C GLU A 50 7.11 -4.95 -7.06
N VAL A 51 6.09 -4.12 -6.78
CA VAL A 51 4.97 -3.90 -7.69
C VAL A 51 5.45 -3.31 -9.02
N PHE A 52 6.41 -2.37 -8.98
CA PHE A 52 7.04 -1.85 -10.19
C PHE A 52 7.69 -2.96 -11.03
N LEU A 53 8.44 -3.88 -10.42
CA LEU A 53 9.10 -4.98 -11.14
C LEU A 53 8.10 -5.92 -11.80
N GLU A 54 6.95 -6.17 -11.17
CA GLU A 54 5.88 -7.01 -11.74
C GLU A 54 5.26 -6.39 -13.00
N VAL A 55 5.08 -5.06 -13.01
CA VAL A 55 4.42 -4.35 -14.12
C VAL A 55 5.37 -3.63 -15.06
N ARG A 56 6.69 -3.70 -14.83
CA ARG A 56 7.68 -2.97 -15.65
C ARG A 56 7.56 -3.26 -17.14
N GLY A 57 7.14 -4.46 -17.51
CA GLY A 57 6.92 -4.86 -18.91
C GLY A 57 5.72 -4.18 -19.57
N CYS A 58 4.83 -3.59 -18.77
CA CYS A 58 3.71 -2.79 -19.24
C CYS A 58 4.10 -1.32 -19.46
N LEU A 59 5.25 -0.89 -18.93
CA LEU A 59 5.70 0.49 -18.95
C LEU A 59 6.67 0.70 -20.12
N ASN A 60 6.35 1.65 -20.99
CA ASN A 60 7.20 2.00 -22.13
C ASN A 60 7.90 3.34 -21.90
N PHE A 61 8.64 3.46 -20.79
CA PHE A 61 9.44 4.64 -20.48
C PHE A 61 10.93 4.32 -20.52
N GLY A 62 11.73 5.25 -21.06
CA GLY A 62 13.19 5.07 -21.12
C GLY A 62 13.84 4.88 -19.74
N PHE A 63 13.26 5.48 -18.70
CA PHE A 63 13.77 5.36 -17.34
C PHE A 63 13.64 3.94 -16.75
N VAL A 64 12.72 3.12 -17.25
CA VAL A 64 12.45 1.77 -16.73
C VAL A 64 13.70 0.90 -16.82
N ALA A 65 14.47 1.02 -17.90
CA ALA A 65 15.70 0.26 -18.10
C ALA A 65 16.83 0.64 -17.13
N THR A 66 16.78 1.85 -16.59
CA THR A 66 17.80 2.44 -15.71
C THR A 66 17.35 2.54 -14.25
N THR A 67 16.15 2.03 -13.94
CA THR A 67 15.57 2.07 -12.60
C THR A 67 16.05 0.85 -11.83
N HIS A 68 16.82 1.06 -10.76
CA HIS A 68 17.39 -0.02 -9.96
C HIS A 68 16.92 -0.01 -8.49
N SER A 69 16.08 0.96 -8.12
CA SER A 69 15.52 1.11 -6.79
C SER A 69 14.18 1.84 -6.79
N ALA A 70 13.45 1.76 -5.67
CA ALA A 70 12.26 2.58 -5.42
C ALA A 70 12.57 4.09 -5.52
N MET A 71 13.76 4.50 -5.07
CA MET A 71 14.19 5.90 -5.08
C MET A 71 14.41 6.42 -6.51
N ASP A 72 15.03 5.62 -7.37
CA ASP A 72 15.20 5.98 -8.79
C ASP A 72 13.83 6.16 -9.46
N LEU A 73 12.91 5.23 -9.21
CA LEU A 73 11.55 5.29 -9.73
C LEU A 73 10.85 6.58 -9.30
N ILE A 74 10.89 6.90 -8.00
CA ILE A 74 10.31 8.13 -7.45
C ILE A 74 10.96 9.36 -8.10
N ALA A 75 12.29 9.39 -8.20
CA ALA A 75 13.02 10.51 -8.79
C ALA A 75 12.63 10.74 -10.26
N TYR A 76 12.54 9.67 -11.06
CA TYR A 76 12.10 9.76 -12.45
C TYR A 76 10.67 10.26 -12.55
N VAL A 77 9.74 9.68 -11.80
CA VAL A 77 8.34 10.11 -11.82
C VAL A 77 8.22 11.56 -11.40
N LEU A 78 8.95 12.01 -10.37
CA LEU A 78 8.90 13.41 -9.91
C LEU A 78 9.57 14.41 -10.87
N SER A 79 10.47 13.96 -11.76
CA SER A 79 11.15 14.84 -12.72
C SER A 79 10.19 15.46 -13.75
N ASP A 80 9.13 14.74 -14.12
CA ASP A 80 7.99 15.23 -14.89
C ASP A 80 6.73 14.50 -14.42
N SER A 81 6.30 14.86 -13.21
CA SER A 81 5.15 14.24 -12.52
C SER A 81 3.91 14.23 -13.38
N LYS A 82 3.66 15.33 -14.11
CA LYS A 82 2.52 15.43 -15.04
C LYS A 82 2.61 14.35 -16.11
N TYR A 83 3.70 14.30 -16.86
CA TYR A 83 3.84 13.35 -17.96
C TYR A 83 3.77 11.89 -17.47
N TYR A 84 4.54 11.55 -16.42
CA TYR A 84 4.67 10.16 -16.00
C TYR A 84 3.43 9.63 -15.28
N LEU A 85 2.79 10.42 -14.42
CA LEU A 85 1.58 9.98 -13.73
C LEU A 85 0.38 9.91 -14.66
N GLU A 86 0.24 10.86 -15.60
CA GLU A 86 -0.80 10.80 -16.63
C GLU A 86 -0.62 9.57 -17.50
N SER A 87 0.61 9.26 -17.91
CA SER A 87 0.91 8.07 -18.70
C SER A 87 0.68 6.77 -17.92
N LEU A 88 1.10 6.70 -16.66
CA LEU A 88 0.85 5.56 -15.76
C LEU A 88 -0.65 5.35 -15.55
N TYR A 89 -1.38 6.41 -15.26
CA TYR A 89 -2.83 6.40 -15.10
C TYR A 89 -3.52 5.87 -16.36
N ASN A 90 -3.16 6.39 -17.54
CA ASN A 90 -3.74 5.97 -18.82
C ASN A 90 -3.45 4.49 -19.10
N LYS A 91 -2.23 4.04 -18.79
CA LYS A 91 -1.83 2.64 -18.97
C LYS A 91 -2.56 1.71 -18.02
N ALA A 92 -2.67 2.08 -16.74
CA ALA A 92 -3.45 1.34 -15.74
C ALA A 92 -4.91 1.21 -16.19
N SER A 93 -5.53 2.31 -16.62
CA SER A 93 -6.91 2.30 -17.14
C SER A 93 -7.08 1.40 -18.36
N GLN A 94 -6.10 1.36 -19.27
CA GLN A 94 -6.10 0.47 -20.43
C GLN A 94 -6.00 -1.00 -20.01
N GLU A 95 -5.04 -1.36 -19.17
CA GLU A 95 -4.77 -2.74 -18.76
C GLU A 95 -5.88 -3.30 -17.87
N LEU A 96 -6.53 -2.46 -17.06
CA LEU A 96 -7.74 -2.81 -16.30
C LEU A 96 -8.92 -3.20 -17.18
N SER A 97 -8.89 -2.85 -18.47
CA SER A 97 -9.89 -3.28 -19.44
C SER A 97 -9.62 -4.69 -19.97
N ASP A 98 -8.55 -5.39 -19.59
CA ASP A 98 -8.27 -6.77 -19.99
C ASP A 98 -8.53 -7.77 -18.84
N LYS A 99 -9.61 -8.56 -18.97
CA LYS A 99 -10.02 -9.56 -17.96
C LYS A 99 -9.07 -10.74 -17.79
N LYS A 100 -8.10 -10.91 -18.68
CA LYS A 100 -7.19 -12.06 -18.68
C LYS A 100 -5.89 -11.78 -17.94
N SER A 101 -5.75 -10.60 -17.35
CA SER A 101 -4.50 -10.08 -16.84
C SER A 101 -4.70 -9.34 -15.51
N ASP A 102 -3.92 -9.70 -14.51
CA ASP A 102 -3.82 -9.00 -13.21
C ASP A 102 -2.96 -7.72 -13.29
N LYS A 103 -2.34 -7.46 -14.45
CA LYS A 103 -1.46 -6.29 -14.65
C LYS A 103 -2.17 -4.96 -14.43
N GLY A 104 -3.47 -4.88 -14.72
CA GLY A 104 -4.28 -3.68 -14.48
C GLY A 104 -4.36 -3.34 -12.98
N GLU A 105 -4.63 -4.34 -12.14
CA GLU A 105 -4.67 -4.21 -10.67
C GLU A 105 -3.32 -3.73 -10.13
N LYS A 106 -2.24 -4.38 -10.57
CA LYS A 106 -0.87 -4.05 -10.14
C LYS A 106 -0.43 -2.67 -10.60
N LEU A 107 -0.85 -2.22 -11.79
CA LEU A 107 -0.59 -0.86 -12.24
C LEU A 107 -1.36 0.19 -11.44
N ALA A 108 -2.58 -0.12 -11.01
CA ALA A 108 -3.34 0.75 -10.11
C ALA A 108 -2.67 0.83 -8.73
N GLU A 109 -2.21 -0.30 -8.20
CA GLU A 109 -1.41 -0.33 -6.96
C GLU A 109 -0.12 0.47 -7.07
N LEU A 110 0.62 0.34 -8.20
CA LEU A 110 1.81 1.12 -8.47
C LEU A 110 1.51 2.63 -8.47
N PHE A 111 0.44 3.03 -9.17
CA PHE A 111 0.00 4.42 -9.22
C PHE A 111 -0.31 4.94 -7.81
N ASP A 112 -1.06 4.20 -7.00
CA ASP A 112 -1.43 4.57 -5.65
C ASP A 112 -0.22 4.74 -4.72
N LEU A 113 0.74 3.80 -4.79
CA LEU A 113 1.98 3.87 -4.01
C LEU A 113 2.82 5.08 -4.42
N LEU A 114 2.94 5.37 -5.72
CA LEU A 114 3.63 6.54 -6.23
C LEU A 114 2.93 7.84 -5.79
N PHE A 115 1.60 7.85 -5.76
CA PHE A 115 0.83 9.04 -5.44
C PHE A 115 1.11 9.56 -4.03
N GLU A 116 1.43 8.67 -3.07
CA GLU A 116 1.82 9.06 -1.70
C GLU A 116 3.06 9.98 -1.67
N TYR A 117 3.96 9.82 -2.63
CA TYR A 117 5.23 10.57 -2.72
C TYR A 117 5.10 11.88 -3.49
N ILE A 118 4.01 12.12 -4.21
CA ILE A 118 3.75 13.39 -4.89
C ILE A 118 3.35 14.43 -3.85
N LYS A 119 4.18 15.45 -3.65
CA LYS A 119 3.88 16.60 -2.77
C LYS A 119 3.48 17.86 -3.53
N ASP A 120 3.36 17.76 -4.85
CA ASP A 120 2.93 18.86 -5.69
C ASP A 120 1.43 19.14 -5.48
N LYS A 121 1.11 20.34 -5.02
CA LYS A 121 -0.27 20.80 -4.75
C LYS A 121 -1.14 20.85 -6.00
N LYS A 122 -0.54 20.80 -7.19
CA LYS A 122 -1.29 20.67 -8.44
C LYS A 122 -1.99 19.33 -8.56
N PHE A 123 -1.47 18.30 -7.88
CA PHE A 123 -2.05 16.97 -7.81
C PHE A 123 -2.88 16.83 -6.54
N GLU A 124 -4.20 16.73 -6.69
CA GLU A 124 -5.06 16.34 -5.58
C GLU A 124 -5.68 14.99 -5.88
N ARG A 125 -5.51 14.03 -4.97
CA ARG A 125 -6.18 12.73 -5.08
C ARG A 125 -7.68 12.97 -4.98
N LEU A 126 -8.45 12.41 -5.90
CA LEU A 126 -9.90 12.44 -5.79
C LEU A 126 -10.30 11.63 -4.55
N LYS A 127 -11.35 12.09 -3.87
CA LYS A 127 -11.92 11.30 -2.76
C LYS A 127 -12.53 10.03 -3.34
N GLU A 128 -12.53 8.99 -2.52
CA GLU A 128 -13.32 7.81 -2.79
C GLU A 128 -14.81 8.23 -2.91
N PRO A 129 -15.46 8.07 -4.07
CA PRO A 129 -16.87 8.34 -4.24
C PRO A 129 -17.68 7.44 -3.31
N SER A 130 -18.68 8.04 -2.68
CA SER A 130 -19.62 7.34 -1.81
C SER A 130 -20.73 6.61 -2.59
N ALA A 131 -20.85 6.86 -3.89
CA ALA A 131 -21.84 6.28 -4.80
C ALA A 131 -21.33 6.36 -6.25
N TYR A 132 -21.87 5.51 -7.14
CA TYR A 132 -21.54 5.57 -8.57
C TYR A 132 -22.03 6.88 -9.21
N ASP A 133 -21.17 7.59 -9.94
CA ASP A 133 -21.53 8.77 -10.75
C ASP A 133 -20.97 8.70 -12.18
N TYR A 134 -21.25 9.70 -13.01
CA TYR A 134 -20.83 9.72 -14.42
C TYR A 134 -19.31 9.91 -14.63
N THR A 135 -18.56 10.20 -13.56
CA THR A 135 -17.09 10.26 -13.59
C THR A 135 -16.45 8.87 -13.37
N CYS A 136 -17.26 7.88 -13.01
CA CYS A 136 -16.83 6.49 -12.82
C CYS A 136 -16.86 5.71 -14.15
N LYS A 137 -15.73 5.14 -14.57
CA LYS A 137 -15.73 4.15 -15.67
C LYS A 137 -16.00 2.75 -15.12
N SER A 138 -17.15 2.17 -15.48
CA SER A 138 -17.44 0.74 -15.21
C SER A 138 -16.58 -0.13 -16.13
N LEU A 139 -15.65 -0.89 -15.56
CA LEU A 139 -14.74 -1.74 -16.34
C LEU A 139 -15.34 -3.11 -16.62
N TYR A 140 -15.93 -3.78 -15.63
CA TYR A 140 -16.67 -5.03 -15.82
C TYR A 140 -17.74 -5.27 -14.73
N PRO A 141 -18.93 -5.80 -15.06
CA PRO A 141 -19.80 -6.40 -14.07
C PRO A 141 -19.29 -7.82 -13.79
N GLU A 142 -18.60 -8.04 -12.67
CA GLU A 142 -18.56 -9.37 -12.09
C GLU A 142 -19.87 -9.60 -11.33
N GLN A 143 -20.49 -10.77 -11.50
CA GLN A 143 -21.40 -11.30 -10.51
C GLN A 143 -20.61 -12.37 -9.77
N ASN A 144 -20.31 -12.18 -8.48
CA ASN A 144 -19.84 -13.30 -7.68
C ASN A 144 -20.98 -14.32 -7.50
N THR A 145 -20.71 -15.49 -6.92
CA THR A 145 -21.73 -16.52 -6.60
C THR A 145 -22.88 -16.02 -5.72
N SER A 146 -22.75 -14.83 -5.13
CA SER A 146 -23.77 -14.11 -4.35
C SER A 146 -24.41 -12.91 -5.10
N GLN A 147 -24.23 -12.78 -6.42
CA GLN A 147 -24.67 -11.65 -7.26
C GLN A 147 -24.11 -10.27 -6.87
N LYS A 148 -23.10 -10.21 -6.00
CA LYS A 148 -22.44 -8.95 -5.63
C LYS A 148 -21.36 -8.62 -6.67
N MET A 149 -21.31 -7.36 -7.08
CA MET A 149 -20.30 -6.86 -8.00
C MET A 149 -19.00 -6.55 -7.25
N GLN A 150 -17.89 -7.14 -7.70
CA GLN A 150 -16.54 -6.75 -7.32
C GLN A 150 -15.92 -5.96 -8.49
N ARG A 151 -15.25 -4.84 -8.22
CA ARG A 151 -14.70 -3.94 -9.26
C ARG A 151 -13.34 -3.36 -8.84
N VAL A 152 -12.39 -3.29 -9.78
CA VAL A 152 -10.99 -2.80 -9.61
C VAL A 152 -10.79 -1.38 -10.16
N VAL A 153 -9.92 -0.61 -9.48
CA VAL A 153 -10.15 0.77 -9.05
C VAL A 153 -8.83 1.57 -8.87
N LEU A 154 -8.51 2.41 -9.85
CA LEU A 154 -7.62 3.57 -9.86
C LEU A 154 -8.31 4.89 -9.41
N ILE A 155 -8.05 5.34 -8.18
CA ILE A 155 -8.55 6.65 -7.71
C ILE A 155 -7.89 7.76 -8.54
N GLY A 156 -8.68 8.47 -9.35
CA GLY A 156 -8.20 9.54 -10.22
C GLY A 156 -7.65 10.72 -9.43
N TYR A 157 -7.20 11.74 -10.15
CA TYR A 157 -6.60 12.94 -9.56
C TYR A 157 -7.02 14.18 -10.32
N THR A 158 -6.91 15.34 -9.66
CA THR A 158 -6.94 16.62 -10.34
C THR A 158 -5.51 17.07 -10.65
N TYR A 159 -5.30 17.62 -11.85
CA TYR A 159 -4.07 18.36 -12.19
C TYR A 159 -4.44 19.77 -12.64
N ASP A 160 -3.97 20.80 -11.95
CA ASP A 160 -4.29 22.21 -12.26
C ASP A 160 -5.82 22.40 -12.47
N LYS A 161 -6.65 21.80 -11.57
CA LYS A 161 -8.12 21.81 -11.58
C LYS A 161 -8.80 21.03 -12.71
N LYS A 162 -8.06 20.28 -13.53
CA LYS A 162 -8.62 19.32 -14.48
C LYS A 162 -8.74 17.95 -13.82
N THR A 163 -9.95 17.42 -13.78
CA THR A 163 -10.25 16.11 -13.21
C THR A 163 -9.96 15.01 -14.23
N LEU A 164 -9.08 14.08 -13.88
CA LEU A 164 -8.97 12.79 -14.58
C LEU A 164 -9.90 11.79 -13.87
N PRO A 165 -10.89 11.19 -14.57
CA PRO A 165 -11.95 10.40 -13.95
C PRO A 165 -11.42 9.22 -13.14
N SER A 166 -12.10 8.86 -12.05
CA SER A 166 -11.65 7.78 -11.16
C SER A 166 -12.21 6.42 -11.55
N ILE A 167 -11.60 5.40 -10.97
CA ILE A 167 -12.02 4.02 -10.92
C ILE A 167 -12.02 3.71 -9.40
N VAL A 168 -13.16 3.34 -8.77
CA VAL A 168 -13.39 3.21 -7.29
C VAL A 168 -14.10 1.91 -6.82
N ASP A 169 -13.67 1.32 -5.69
CA ASP A 169 -13.96 -0.03 -5.17
C ASP A 169 -15.09 0.11 -4.19
N MET A 170 -16.27 -0.19 -4.70
CA MET A 170 -17.50 -0.06 -3.97
C MET A 170 -17.85 -1.39 -3.34
N GLY A 171 -16.89 -1.99 -2.63
CA GLY A 171 -17.12 -3.14 -1.77
C GLY A 171 -18.43 -2.97 -1.00
N SER A 172 -19.25 -4.03 -1.02
CA SER A 172 -20.62 -4.04 -0.48
C SER A 172 -20.70 -3.74 1.01
#